data_AF-A0A3B8JRG1-F1
#
_entry.id   AF-A0A3B8JRG1-F1
#
_cell.length_a   1.000
_cell.length_b   1.000
_cell.length_c   1.000
_cell.angle_alpha   90.00
_cell.angle_beta   90.00
_cell.angle_gamma   90.00
#
_symmetry.space_group_name_H-M   'P 1'
#
loop_
_entity.id
_entity.type
_entity.pdbx_description
1 polymer ?
#
loop_
_entity_poly.entity_id
_entity_poly.type
_entity_poly.pdbx_seq_one_letter_code
_entity_poly.pdbx_strand_id
1 'polypeptide(L)'
;MLKTVEGIYQNGQIELTEVPQDVSDWLLHRPKGDRTQVLITFLDAGKIDPTKMRQLIEQLETIAGIQQGFEELERGQTRPIGDFIQEMQQKYDISG
;
A
#
# COMPACT_ATOMS: atom_id res chain seq x y z
N MET A 1 -3.17 -2.29 1.07
CA MET A 1 -2.09 -1.50 0.44
C MET A 1 -1.46 -0.62 1.50
N LEU A 2 -0.12 -0.54 1.53
CA LEU A 2 0.59 0.49 2.28
C LEU A 2 0.67 1.72 1.38
N LYS A 3 0.42 2.91 1.95
CA LYS A 3 0.55 4.18 1.25
C LYS A 3 1.42 5.09 2.09
N THR A 4 2.54 5.52 1.54
CA THR A 4 3.40 6.51 2.20
C THR A 4 2.87 7.91 1.89
N VAL A 5 2.56 8.65 2.95
CA VAL A 5 2.06 10.04 2.86
C VAL A 5 3.03 10.95 3.60
N GLU A 6 3.38 12.06 2.96
CA GLU A 6 4.20 13.08 3.60
C GLU A 6 3.37 13.86 4.63
N GLY A 7 3.97 14.18 5.77
CA GLY A 7 3.31 14.89 6.85
C GLY A 7 4.22 15.96 7.43
N ILE A 8 3.63 17.10 7.77
CA ILE A 8 4.30 18.20 8.44
C ILE A 8 4.08 18.03 9.95
N TYR A 9 5.17 17.92 10.70
CA TYR A 9 5.12 17.88 12.17
C TYR A 9 5.29 19.29 12.76
N GLN A 10 4.24 19.82 13.39
CA GLN A 10 4.26 21.11 14.07
C GLN A 10 3.45 21.04 15.36
N ASN A 11 3.99 21.58 16.46
CA ASN A 11 3.31 21.69 17.76
C ASN A 11 2.75 20.36 18.32
N GLY A 12 3.43 19.23 18.07
CA GLY A 12 2.97 17.92 18.52
C GLY A 12 1.85 17.32 17.68
N GLN A 13 1.46 17.96 16.58
CA GLN A 13 0.48 17.47 15.62
C GLN A 13 1.15 17.16 14.28
N ILE A 14 0.60 16.18 13.57
CA ILE A 14 1.03 15.80 12.21
C ILE A 14 -0.10 16.19 11.27
N GLU A 15 0.18 17.14 10.39
CA GLU A 15 -0.72 17.50 9.30
C GLU A 15 -0.27 16.74 8.05
N LEU A 16 -1.12 15.83 7.57
CA LEU A 16 -0.84 15.09 6.34
C LEU A 16 -1.00 16.03 5.14
N THR A 17 -0.05 16.01 4.20
CA THR A 17 -0.12 16.84 2.98
C THR A 17 -1.20 16.34 2.01
N GLU A 18 -1.59 15.08 2.13
CA GLU A 18 -2.74 14.48 1.47
C GLU A 18 -3.49 13.55 2.42
N VAL A 19 -4.81 13.46 2.29
CA VAL A 19 -5.60 12.46 3.01
C VAL A 19 -5.55 11.16 2.19
N PRO A 20 -5.05 10.04 2.73
CA PRO A 20 -5.08 8.77 2.01
C PRO A 20 -6.53 8.39 1.67
N GLN A 21 -6.86 8.27 0.38
CA GLN A 21 -8.22 7.96 -0.08
C GLN A 21 -8.73 6.62 0.50
N ASP A 22 -7.85 5.62 0.64
CA ASP A 22 -8.17 4.35 1.29
C ASP A 22 -8.51 4.48 2.78
N VAL A 23 -8.07 5.54 3.47
CA VAL A 23 -8.47 5.82 4.85
C VAL A 23 -9.83 6.51 4.87
N SER A 24 -10.12 7.38 3.90
CA SER A 24 -11.43 8.06 3.77
C SER A 24 -12.57 7.11 3.42
N ASP A 25 -12.38 6.19 2.47
CA ASP A 25 -13.42 5.21 2.09
C ASP A 25 -13.70 4.17 3.18
N TRP A 26 -12.67 3.82 3.97
CA TRP A 26 -12.80 2.99 5.18
C TRP A 26 -13.54 3.69 6.34
N LEU A 27 -13.36 5.01 6.48
CA LEU A 27 -14.04 5.82 7.52
C LEU A 27 -15.51 6.10 7.20
N LEU A 28 -15.94 5.99 5.95
CA LEU A 28 -17.32 6.25 5.53
C LEU A 28 -18.28 5.07 5.77
N HIS A 29 -17.77 3.84 5.97
CA HIS A 29 -18.61 2.62 5.99
C HIS A 29 -18.52 1.73 7.24
N ARG A 30 -17.89 2.16 8.35
CA ARG A 30 -17.81 1.35 9.58
C ARG A 30 -18.39 2.04 10.82
N PRO A 31 -18.91 1.26 11.79
CA PRO A 31 -19.39 1.79 13.05
C PRO A 31 -18.25 2.49 13.79
N LYS A 32 -18.59 3.63 14.39
CA LYS A 32 -17.74 4.52 15.19
C LYS A 32 -16.91 3.72 16.21
N GLY A 33 -15.68 3.31 15.87
CA GLY A 33 -14.87 2.46 16.74
C GLY A 33 -13.64 1.80 16.11
N ASP A 34 -13.55 1.71 14.78
CA ASP A 34 -12.36 1.17 14.11
C ASP A 34 -11.20 2.18 14.16
N ARG A 35 -10.19 1.89 14.99
CA ARG A 35 -8.99 2.71 15.12
C ARG A 35 -7.99 2.30 14.05
N THR A 36 -7.75 3.16 13.07
CA THR A 36 -6.64 2.99 12.12
C THR A 36 -5.32 3.18 12.85
N GLN A 37 -4.47 2.16 12.83
CA GLN A 37 -3.10 2.25 13.34
C GLN A 37 -2.20 2.76 12.22
N VAL A 38 -1.43 3.81 12.50
CA VAL A 38 -0.45 4.38 11.57
C VAL A 38 0.93 4.29 12.19
N LEU A 39 1.92 3.87 11.39
CA LEU A 39 3.33 3.95 11.76
C LEU A 39 3.86 5.31 11.32
N ILE A 40 4.32 6.12 12.28
CA ILE A 40 4.90 7.43 12.02
C ILE A 40 6.41 7.34 12.25
N THR A 41 7.18 7.71 11.24
CA THR A 41 8.63 7.77 11.31
C THR A 41 9.08 9.22 11.16
N PHE A 42 9.72 9.77 12.19
CA PHE A 42 10.31 11.11 12.13
C PHE A 42 11.67 11.04 11.45
N LEU A 43 11.81 11.76 10.33
CA LEU A 43 13.08 11.85 9.62
C LEU A 43 13.81 13.13 10.00
N ASP A 44 14.96 12.99 10.64
CA ASP A 44 15.89 14.09 10.85
C ASP A 44 16.65 14.31 9.53
N ALA A 45 16.34 15.41 8.84
CA ALA A 45 16.87 15.77 7.52
C ALA A 45 18.42 15.83 7.49
N GLY A 46 19.09 15.91 8.64
CA GLY A 46 20.55 15.88 8.74
C GLY A 46 21.17 14.50 9.00
N LYS A 47 20.37 13.47 9.31
CA LYS A 47 20.86 12.14 9.73
C LYS A 47 20.37 10.98 8.87
N ILE A 48 19.36 11.21 8.04
CA ILE A 48 18.76 10.16 7.22
C ILE A 48 18.79 10.58 5.76
N ASP A 49 19.32 9.70 4.92
CA ASP A 49 19.23 9.83 3.47
C ASP A 49 17.80 9.45 3.03
N PRO A 50 16.99 10.43 2.56
CA PRO A 50 15.60 10.19 2.19
C PRO A 50 15.48 9.18 1.05
N THR A 51 16.50 9.06 0.20
CA THR A 51 16.54 8.09 -0.90
C THR A 51 16.60 6.66 -0.35
N LYS A 52 17.50 6.42 0.60
CA LYS A 52 17.65 5.09 1.23
C LYS A 52 16.41 4.70 2.03
N MET A 53 15.76 5.67 2.66
CA MET A 53 14.51 5.41 3.38
C MET A 53 13.38 5.00 2.42
N ARG A 54 13.24 5.71 1.29
CA ARG A 54 12.26 5.34 0.26
C ARG A 54 12.53 3.93 -0.31
N GLN A 55 13.79 3.62 -0.60
CA GLN A 55 14.19 2.28 -1.04
C GLN A 55 13.84 1.20 -0.01
N LEU A 56 14.03 1.46 1.28
CA LEU A 56 13.66 0.51 2.33
C LEU A 56 12.14 0.29 2.37
N ILE A 57 11.35 1.36 2.23
CA ILE A 57 9.88 1.26 2.19
C ILE A 57 9.45 0.42 0.97
N GLU A 58 9.99 0.68 -0.21
CA GLU A 58 9.70 -0.09 -1.43
C GLU A 58 10.03 -1.58 -1.24
N GLN A 59 11.14 -1.90 -0.57
CA GLN A 59 11.52 -3.28 -0.25
C GLN A 59 10.52 -3.94 0.70
N LEU A 60 10.10 -3.24 1.76
CA LEU A 60 9.12 -3.75 2.72
C LEU A 60 7.75 -3.96 2.07
N GLU A 61 7.31 -3.05 1.19
CA GLU A 61 6.07 -3.19 0.42
C GLU A 61 6.13 -4.40 -0.53
N THR A 62 7.27 -4.60 -1.19
CA THR A 62 7.51 -5.78 -2.04
C THR A 62 7.39 -7.07 -1.24
N ILE A 63 8.02 -7.14 -0.06
CA ILE A 63 7.94 -8.30 0.82
C ILE A 63 6.49 -8.55 1.28
N ALA A 64 5.77 -7.51 1.67
CA ALA A 64 4.37 -7.62 2.08
C ALA A 64 3.47 -8.12 0.94
N GLY A 65 3.68 -7.66 -0.29
CA GLY A 65 2.96 -8.14 -1.47
C GLY A 65 3.23 -9.62 -1.76
N ILE A 66 4.48 -10.07 -1.61
CA ILE A 66 4.84 -11.50 -1.76
C ILE A 66 4.13 -12.35 -0.69
N GLN A 67 4.16 -11.91 0.57
CA GLN A 67 3.48 -12.61 1.67
C GLN A 67 1.98 -12.73 1.42
N GLN A 68 1.33 -11.65 0.99
CA GLN A 68 -0.08 -11.68 0.60
C GLN A 68 -0.34 -12.69 -0.51
N GLY A 69 0.49 -12.72 -1.56
CA GLY A 69 0.36 -13.70 -2.64
C GLY A 69 0.43 -15.15 -2.14
N PHE A 70 1.29 -15.44 -1.17
CA PHE A 70 1.32 -16.78 -0.54
C PHE A 70 0.04 -17.09 0.22
N GLU A 71 -0.51 -16.14 0.98
CA GLU A 71 -1.80 -16.35 1.65
C GLU A 71 -2.95 -16.59 0.67
N GLU A 72 -2.99 -15.88 -0.44
CA GLU A 72 -3.97 -16.08 -1.51
C GLU A 72 -3.85 -17.47 -2.12
N LEU A 73 -2.62 -17.93 -2.38
CA LEU A 73 -2.34 -19.30 -2.84
C LEU A 73 -2.86 -20.34 -1.83
N GLU A 74 -2.56 -20.19 -0.55
CA GLU A 74 -2.97 -21.12 0.51
C GLU A 74 -4.49 -21.16 0.70
N ARG A 75 -5.17 -20.03 0.52
CA ARG A 75 -6.64 -19.94 0.55
C ARG A 75 -7.32 -20.45 -0.73
N GLY A 76 -6.54 -20.88 -1.73
CA GLY A 76 -7.07 -21.26 -3.04
C GLY A 76 -7.64 -20.08 -3.84
N GLN A 77 -7.35 -18.85 -3.44
CA GLN A 77 -7.72 -17.61 -4.14
C GLN A 77 -6.78 -17.37 -5.33
N THR A 78 -6.67 -18.38 -6.17
CA THR A 78 -5.86 -18.36 -7.37
C THR A 78 -6.77 -18.32 -8.58
N ARG A 79 -6.26 -17.79 -9.69
CA ARG A 79 -6.95 -17.90 -10.98
C ARG A 79 -6.21 -18.86 -11.90
N PRO A 80 -6.92 -19.65 -12.72
CA PRO A 80 -6.30 -20.41 -13.78
C PRO A 80 -5.47 -19.52 -14.71
N ILE A 81 -4.31 -20.01 -15.15
CA ILE A 81 -3.43 -19.28 -16.06
C ILE A 81 -4.10 -19.01 -17.42
N GLY A 82 -4.98 -19.91 -17.87
CA GLY A 82 -5.75 -19.75 -19.11
C GLY A 82 -6.67 -18.53 -19.06
N ASP A 83 -7.38 -18.33 -17.95
CA ASP A 83 -8.29 -17.20 -17.76
C ASP A 83 -7.51 -15.87 -17.79
N PHE A 84 -6.32 -15.85 -17.19
CA PHE A 84 -5.42 -14.70 -17.25
C PHE A 84 -4.96 -14.40 -18.68
N ILE A 85 -4.50 -15.41 -19.42
CA ILE A 85 -4.03 -15.23 -20.80
C ILE A 85 -5.17 -14.68 -21.66
N GLN A 86 -6.38 -15.22 -21.54
CA GLN A 86 -7.54 -14.77 -22.28
C GLN A 86 -7.92 -13.32 -21.94
N GLU A 87 -7.90 -12.94 -20.66
CA GLU A 87 -8.12 -11.56 -20.23
C GLU A 87 -7.10 -10.61 -20.85
N MET A 88 -5.81 -10.96 -20.82
CA MET A 88 -4.75 -10.11 -21.38
C MET A 88 -4.85 -10.01 -22.90
N GLN A 89 -5.20 -11.10 -23.59
CA GLN A 89 -5.45 -11.07 -25.03
C GLN A 89 -6.61 -10.16 -25.40
N GLN A 90 -7.72 -10.22 -24.64
CA GLN A 90 -8.87 -9.33 -24.86
C GLN A 90 -8.56 -7.87 -24.54
N LYS A 91 -7.85 -7.62 -23.44
CA LYS A 91 -7.57 -6.27 -22.94
C LYS A 91 -6.59 -5.51 -23.83
N TYR A 92 -5.63 -6.23 -24.42
CA TYR A 92 -4.55 -5.63 -25.20
C TYR A 92 -4.61 -6.01 -26.70
N ASP A 93 -5.71 -6.63 -27.14
CA ASP A 93 -5.92 -7.10 -28.51
C ASP A 93 -4.75 -7.95 -29.04
N ILE A 94 -4.13 -8.74 -28.14
CA ILE A 94 -3.00 -9.59 -28.47
C ILE A 94 -3.55 -10.82 -29.20
N SER A 95 -3.42 -10.81 -30.52
CA SER A 95 -3.71 -11.98 -31.36
C SER A 95 -2.70 -13.08 -31.04
N GLY A 96 -3.19 -14.25 -30.59
CA GLY A 96 -2.37 -15.44 -30.35
C GLY A 96 -1.89 -16.11 -31.63
#